data_AF-A0A927R494-F1
#
_entry.id   AF-A0A927R494-F1
#
_cell.length_a   1.000
_cell.length_b   1.000
_cell.length_c   1.000
_cell.angle_alpha   90.00
_cell.angle_beta   90.00
_cell.angle_gamma   90.00
#
_symmetry.space_group_name_H-M   'P 1'
#
loop_
_entity.id
_entity.type
_entity.pdbx_description
1 polymer ?
#
loop_
_entity_poly.entity_id
_entity_poly.type
_entity_poly.pdbx_seq_one_letter_code
_entity_poly.pdbx_strand_id
1 'polypeptide(L)' 'MNPFTRLVNRLRRPLLVRLVGPPDQIADALRVLADIINRRDDMDGRRIRVDLTIRETPNRSQR' A
#
# COMPACT_ATOMS: atom_id res chain seq x y z
N MET A 1 9.03 -13.20 -17.55
CA MET A 1 8.07 -13.49 -16.47
C MET A 1 7.12 -14.59 -16.91
N ASN A 2 6.86 -15.61 -16.07
CA ASN A 2 6.03 -16.75 -16.46
C ASN A 2 4.53 -16.40 -16.36
N PRO A 3 3.69 -16.78 -17.34
CA PRO A 3 2.25 -16.52 -17.29
C PRO A 3 1.56 -17.19 -16.07
N PHE A 4 2.12 -18.32 -15.61
CA PHE A 4 1.66 -19.04 -14.42
C PHE A 4 1.81 -18.22 -13.12
N THR A 5 2.89 -17.45 -12.97
CA THR A 5 3.14 -16.61 -11.79
C THR A 5 2.08 -15.52 -11.64
N ARG A 6 1.67 -14.90 -12.75
CA ARG A 6 0.59 -13.89 -12.77
C ARG A 6 -0.76 -14.49 -12.37
N LEU A 7 -1.06 -15.71 -12.83
CA LEU A 7 -2.29 -16.41 -12.49
C LEU A 7 -2.33 -16.79 -11.00
N VAL A 8 -1.23 -17.33 -10.47
CA VAL A 8 -1.10 -17.67 -9.03
C VAL A 8 -1.26 -16.41 -8.16
N ASN A 9 -0.62 -15.30 -8.53
CA ASN A 9 -0.72 -14.04 -7.82
C ASN A 9 -2.15 -13.46 -7.78
N ARG A 10 -2.93 -13.68 -8.84
CA ARG A 10 -4.33 -13.25 -8.92
C ARG A 10 -5.26 -14.08 -8.03
N LEU A 11 -4.94 -15.37 -7.86
CA LEU A 11 -5.70 -16.31 -7.03
C LEU A 11 -5.30 -16.27 -5.55
N ARG A 12 -4.10 -15.75 -5.24
CA ARG A 12 -3.60 -15.61 -3.87
C ARG A 12 -4.43 -14.61 -3.07
N ARG A 13 -4.48 -14.81 -1.75
CA ARG A 13 -5.14 -13.85 -0.83
C ARG A 13 -4.59 -12.44 -1.04
N PRO A 14 -5.46 -11.41 -1.04
CA PRO A 14 -5.03 -10.02 -1.21
C PRO A 14 -4.00 -9.63 -0.14
N LEU A 15 -3.00 -8.84 -0.52
CA LEU A 15 -2.14 -8.17 0.45
C LEU A 15 -2.97 -7.07 1.11
N LEU A 16 -3.09 -7.11 2.43
CA LEU A 16 -3.77 -6.07 3.21
C LEU A 16 -2.73 -5.08 3.73
N VAL A 17 -2.90 -3.80 3.37
CA VAL A 17 -2.06 -2.70 3.85
C VAL A 17 -2.96 -1.75 4.62
N ARG A 18 -2.61 -1.45 5.87
CA ARG A 18 -3.37 -0.51 6.70
C ARG A 18 -2.51 0.73 6.95
N LEU A 19 -2.99 1.88 6.50
CA LEU A 19 -2.36 3.18 6.68
C LEU A 19 -3.21 4.03 7.64
N VAL A 20 -2.61 4.47 8.74
CA VAL A 20 -3.27 5.31 9.74
C VAL A 20 -2.36 6.48 10.05
N GLY A 21 -2.83 7.70 9.80
CA GLY A 21 -2.02 8.88 10.06
C GLY A 21 -2.54 10.15 9.39
N PRO A 22 -1.76 11.23 9.46
CA PRO A 22 -2.05 12.49 8.79
C PRO A 22 -2.07 12.34 7.26
N PRO A 23 -2.80 13.23 6.54
CA PRO A 23 -2.88 13.20 5.09
C PRO A 23 -1.51 13.14 4.40
N ASP A 24 -0.57 13.97 4.84
CA ASP A 24 0.77 14.07 4.22
C ASP A 24 1.57 12.77 4.40
N GLN A 25 1.54 12.20 5.61
CA GLN A 25 2.23 10.93 5.88
C GLN A 25 1.59 9.76 5.13
N ILE A 26 0.26 9.78 4.97
CA ILE A 26 -0.45 8.79 4.17
C ILE A 26 -0.07 8.91 2.69
N ALA A 27 0.05 10.12 2.16
CA ALA A 27 0.47 10.36 0.78
C ALA A 27 1.89 9.83 0.53
N ASP A 28 2.83 10.11 1.43
CA ASP A 28 4.18 9.57 1.36
C ASP A 28 4.21 8.04 1.47
N ALA A 29 3.41 7.47 2.38
CA ALA A 29 3.31 6.01 2.53
C ALA A 29 2.75 5.33 1.28
N LEU A 30 1.75 5.93 0.62
CA LEU A 30 1.22 5.44 -0.66
C LEU A 30 2.26 5.54 -1.78
N ARG A 31 3.06 6.61 -1.80
CA ARG A 31 4.15 6.79 -2.77
C ARG A 31 5.21 5.70 -2.62
N VAL A 32 5.65 5.44 -1.39
CA VAL A 32 6.59 4.35 -1.09
C VAL A 32 6.00 2.98 -1.45
N LEU A 33 4.72 2.77 -1.15
CA LEU A 33 4.02 1.53 -1.51
C LEU A 33 4.02 1.31 -3.03
N ALA A 34 3.75 2.35 -3.82
CA ALA A 34 3.81 2.28 -5.28
C ALA A 34 5.23 1.92 -5.77
N ASP A 35 6.27 2.55 -5.21
CA ASP A 35 7.66 2.24 -5.58
C ASP A 35 8.03 0.78 -5.25
N ILE A 36 7.59 0.26 -4.10
CA ILE A 36 7.83 -1.14 -3.72
C ILE A 36 7.14 -2.09 -4.68
N ILE A 37 5.89 -1.81 -5.06
CA ILE A 37 5.12 -2.64 -5.99
C ILE A 37 5.78 -2.63 -7.38
N ASN A 38 6.18 -1.44 -7.87
CA ASN A 38 6.78 -1.28 -9.18
C ASN A 38 8.15 -1.96 -9.33
N ARG A 39 8.89 -2.13 -8.23
CA ARG A 39 10.20 -2.80 -8.22
C ARG A 39 10.14 -4.31 -8.08
N ARG A 40 8.96 -4.87 -7.78
CA ARG A 40 8.79 -6.29 -7.44
C ARG A 40 8.03 -7.03 -8.52
N ASP A 41 8.75 -7.79 -9.34
CA ASP A 41 8.15 -8.67 -10.36
C ASP A 41 7.18 -9.71 -9.76
N ASP A 42 7.38 -10.10 -8.50
CA ASP A 42 6.51 -11.02 -7.77
C ASP A 42 5.16 -10.39 -7.35
N MET A 43 4.99 -9.08 -7.51
CA MET A 43 3.74 -8.37 -7.27
C MET A 43 2.88 -8.23 -8.53
N ASP A 44 3.39 -8.59 -9.73
CA ASP A 44 2.58 -8.48 -10.94
C ASP A 44 1.33 -9.40 -10.87
N GLY A 45 0.18 -8.82 -11.20
CA GLY A 45 -1.13 -9.46 -11.12
C GLY A 45 -1.65 -9.72 -9.69
N ARG A 46 -0.92 -9.30 -8.65
CA ARG A 46 -1.33 -9.49 -7.26
C ARG A 46 -2.38 -8.47 -6.83
N ARG A 47 -3.41 -8.93 -6.11
CA ARG A 47 -4.43 -8.06 -5.52
C ARG A 47 -3.91 -7.42 -4.24
N ILE A 48 -4.05 -6.10 -4.13
CA ILE A 48 -3.66 -5.32 -2.95
C ILE A 48 -4.90 -4.54 -2.49
N ARG A 49 -5.22 -4.62 -1.20
CA ARG A 49 -6.30 -3.87 -0.56
C ARG A 49 -5.68 -2.95 0.48
N VAL A 50 -5.89 -1.65 0.29
CA VAL A 50 -5.37 -0.61 1.17
C VAL A 50 -6.53 -0.06 1.99
N ASP A 51 -6.45 -0.21 3.31
CA ASP A 51 -7.35 0.45 4.26
C ASP A 51 -6.67 1.70 4.82
N LEU A 52 -7.33 2.84 4.65
CA LEU A 52 -6.76 4.15 4.93
C LEU A 52 -7.62 4.87 5.96
N THR A 53 -7.00 5.27 7.07
CA THR A 53 -7.64 6.03 8.15
C THR A 53 -6.89 7.33 8.34
N ILE A 54 -7.47 8.42 7.83
CA ILE A 54 -6.92 9.76 8.02
C ILE A 54 -7.19 10.21 9.45
N ARG A 55 -6.14 10.60 10.15
CA ARG A 55 -6.21 11.22 11.47
C ARG A 55 -5.37 12.48 11.44
N GLU A 56 -5.96 13.61 11.81
CA GLU A 56 -5.19 14.84 11.95
C GLU A 56 -4.05 14.63 12.94
N THR A 57 -2.88 15.20 12.63
CA THR A 57 -1.81 15.32 13.61
C THR A 57 -2.37 16.14 14.77
N PRO A 58 -2.29 15.68 16.03
CA PRO A 58 -2.69 16.51 17.15
C PRO A 58 -1.88 17.80 17.06
N ASN A 59 -2.57 18.91 16.87
CA ASN A 59 -2.00 20.22 16.67
C ASN A 59 -1.17 20.54 17.93
N ARG A 60 0.16 20.36 17.86
CA ARG A 60 1.08 20.61 18.98
C ARG A 60 1.23 22.11 19.29
N SER A 61 0.35 22.94 18.73
CA SER A 61 0.31 24.40 18.85
C SER A 61 -0.61 24.91 19.98
N GLN A 62 -1.01 24.05 20.93
CA GLN A 62 -1.54 24.49 22.22
C GLN A 62 -0.54 24.12 23.33
N ARG A 63 0.58 24.83 23.40
CA ARG A 63 1.35 25.02 24.64
C ARG A 63 2.10 26.35 24.57
#